data_AF-A0A3N0B0X6-F1
#
_entry.id   AF-A0A3N0B0X6-F1
#
_cell.length_a   1.000
_cell.length_b   1.000
_cell.length_c   1.000
_cell.angle_alpha   90.00
_cell.angle_beta   90.00
_cell.angle_gamma   90.00
#
_symmetry.space_group_name_H-M   'P 1'
#
loop_
_entity.id
_entity.type
_entity.pdbx_description
1 polymer ?
#
loop_
_entity_poly.entity_id
_entity_poly.type
_entity_poly.pdbx_seq_one_letter_code
_entity_poly.pdbx_strand_id
1 'polypeptide(L)' 'MCLSRLLRVLAVCHCFKSNGETIRIISARKVTKRESMQYWRYRHET' A
#
# COMPACT_ATOMS: atom_id res chain seq x y z
N MET A 1 4.31 -12.12 -20.27
CA MET A 1 3.57 -12.54 -19.07
C MET A 1 2.95 -11.32 -18.43
N CYS A 2 1.64 -11.13 -18.56
CA CYS A 2 0.95 -10.01 -17.93
C CYS A 2 1.07 -10.12 -16.41
N LEU A 3 1.67 -9.12 -15.78
CA LEU A 3 1.58 -8.94 -14.33
C LEU A 3 0.11 -8.66 -14.04
N SER A 4 -0.67 -9.69 -13.71
CA SER A 4 -2.02 -9.53 -13.23
C SER A 4 -1.95 -8.72 -11.94
N ARG A 5 -2.14 -7.40 -12.09
CA ARG A 5 -2.55 -6.45 -11.05
C ARG A 5 -3.93 -6.86 -10.55
N LEU A 6 -4.08 -8.08 -10.05
CA LEU A 6 -5.07 -8.37 -9.03
C LEU A 6 -4.65 -7.49 -7.87
N LEU A 7 -5.26 -6.30 -7.80
CA LEU A 7 -4.97 -5.18 -6.89
C LEU A 7 -5.02 -5.66 -5.44
N ARG A 8 -3.97 -6.37 -5.01
CA ARG A 8 -3.77 -6.80 -3.64
C ARG A 8 -3.23 -5.59 -2.91
N VAL A 9 -4.14 -4.91 -2.21
CA VAL A 9 -3.77 -3.83 -1.30
C VAL A 9 -2.75 -4.39 -0.28
N LEU A 10 -1.66 -3.67 -0.05
CA LEU A 10 -0.61 -4.02 0.91
C LEU A 10 -0.48 -2.89 1.92
N ALA A 11 -0.32 -3.26 3.20
CA ALA A 11 0.09 -2.33 4.23
C ALA A 11 1.62 -2.37 4.30
N VAL A 12 2.25 -1.20 4.14
CA VAL A 12 3.72 -1.07 4.15
C VAL A 12 4.17 -0.16 5.28
N CYS A 13 5.17 -0.60 6.04
CA CYS A 13 5.90 0.26 6.95
C CYS A 13 7.12 0.79 6.19
N HIS A 14 7.27 2.10 6.13
CA HIS A 14 8.38 2.74 5.44
C HIS A 14 9.01 3.81 6.33
N CYS A 15 10.30 4.06 6.14
CA CYS A 15 10.96 5.23 6.70
C CYS A 15 11.39 6.19 5.57
N PHE A 16 11.21 7.48 5.82
CA PHE A 16 11.76 8.53 4.98
C PHE A 16 13.17 8.85 5.46
N LYS A 17 14.13 8.84 4.53
CA LYS A 17 15.45 9.39 4.82
C LYS A 17 15.38 10.92 4.70
N SER A 18 16.10 11.64 5.56
CA SER A 18 15.94 13.09 5.85
C SER A 18 15.86 14.06 4.65
N ASN A 19 16.25 13.64 3.44
CA ASN A 19 16.13 14.45 2.23
C ASN A 19 14.86 14.17 1.40
N GLY A 20 13.94 13.33 1.88
CA GLY A 20 12.65 13.04 1.21
C GLY A 20 12.75 12.25 -0.10
N GLU A 21 13.94 12.13 -0.67
CA GLU A 21 14.18 11.49 -1.98
C GLU A 21 14.16 9.96 -1.93
N THR A 22 14.26 9.35 -0.74
CA THR A 22 14.33 7.89 -0.62
C THR A 22 13.36 7.38 0.43
N ILE A 23 12.43 6.54 -0.04
CA ILE A 23 11.51 5.76 0.79
C ILE A 23 12.09 4.36 0.93
N ARG A 24 12.43 3.95 2.17
CA ARG A 24 12.85 2.58 2.44
C ARG A 24 11.66 1.81 3.00
N ILE A 25 11.19 0.81 2.24
CA ILE A 25 10.18 -0.13 2.73
C ILE A 25 10.87 -1.09 3.69
N ILE A 26 10.40 -1.12 4.93
CA ILE A 26 10.93 -1.97 6.01
C ILE A 26 10.18 -3.30 6.02
N SER A 27 8.85 -3.24 5.87
CA SER A 27 8.00 -4.43 5.83
C SER A 27 6.77 -4.18 4.98
N ALA A 28 6.31 -5.24 4.31
CA ALA A 28 5.05 -5.26 3.59
C ALA A 28 4.25 -6.49 4.01
N ARG A 29 2.97 -6.30 4.33
CA ARG A 29 2.05 -7.40 4.61
C ARG A 29 0.79 -7.29 3.77
N LYS A 30 0.19 -8.44 3.46
CA LYS A 30 -1.14 -8.50 2.83
C LYS A 30 -2.15 -7.86 3.79
N VAL A 31 -2.93 -6.92 3.29
CA VAL A 31 -3.99 -6.33 4.12
C VAL A 31 -5.13 -7.30 4.33
N THR A 32 -5.82 -7.15 5.45
CA THR A 32 -7.04 -7.89 5.74
C THR A 32 -8.19 -7.39 4.86
N LYS A 33 -9.26 -8.20 4.71
CA LYS A 33 -10.45 -7.80 3.93
C LYS A 33 -11.06 -6.47 4.42
N ARG A 34 -11.01 -6.21 5.73
CA ARG A 34 -11.51 -4.97 6.35
C ARG A 34 -10.66 -3.76 5.95
N GLU A 35 -9.34 -3.85 6.08
CA GLU A 35 -8.41 -2.80 5.67
C GLU A 35 -8.51 -2.51 4.17
N SER A 36 -8.67 -3.54 3.34
CA SER A 36 -8.89 -3.36 1.89
C SER A 36 -10.20 -2.62 1.61
N MET A 37 -11.31 -2.95 2.29
CA MET A 37 -12.58 -2.24 2.11
C MET A 37 -12.48 -0.78 2.54
N GLN A 38 -11.77 -0.48 3.63
CA GLN A 38 -11.53 0.89 4.08
C GLN A 38 -10.74 1.69 3.04
N TYR A 39 -9.68 1.11 2.46
CA TYR A 39 -8.93 1.73 1.36
C TYR A 39 -9.82 2.04 0.17
N TRP A 40 -10.66 1.09 -0.26
CA TRP A 40 -11.58 1.29 -1.39
C TRP A 40 -12.66 2.33 -1.11
N ARG A 41 -13.18 2.41 0.12
CA ARG A 41 -14.12 3.46 0.53
C ARG A 41 -13.48 4.84 0.46
N TYR A 42 -12.30 5.01 1.06
CA TYR A 42 -11.58 6.29 1.03
C TYR A 42 -11.19 6.70 -0.39
N ARG A 43 -10.85 5.73 -1.26
CA ARG A 43 -10.52 5.99 -2.66
C ARG A 43 -11.72 6.42 -3.52
N HIS A 44 -12.95 6.11 -3.12
CA HIS A 44 -14.16 6.47 -3.88
C HIS A 44 -14.76 7.83 -3.47
N GLU A 45 -14.19 8.49 -2.45
CA GLU A 45 -14.66 9.77 -1.90
C GLU A 45 -13.83 10.97 -2.39
N THR A 46 -13.00 10.77 -3.41
CA THR A 46 -12.32 11.81 -4.21
C THR A 46 -12.91 11.87 -5.61
#